data_AF-A0A961X8V6-F1
#
_entry.id   AF-A0A961X8V6-F1
#
_cell.length_a   1.000
_cell.length_b   1.000
_cell.length_c   1.000
_cell.angle_alpha   90.00
_cell.angle_beta   90.00
_cell.angle_gamma   90.00
#
_symmetry.space_group_name_H-M   'P 1'
#
loop_
_entity.id
_entity.type
_entity.pdbx_description
1 polymer ?
#
loop_
_entity_poly.entity_id
_entity_poly.type
_entity_poly.pdbx_seq_one_letter_code
_entity_poly.pdbx_strand_id
1 'polypeptide(L)'
;MNFGDFVPVQVVGAPERDAILRTQGRLISSDFDMAADSGHEELVKTVVASFRRHGHICNVLTHISGVRWDRVEKALRAILDPQTGWQELDPLAENIVDLLCADSGVTGRIMKPYFESLLAALLPPEVAARIRTQVVCLFDELEFQRRERFRLSREVEE
;
A
#
# COMPACT_ATOMS: atom_id res chain seq x y z
N MET A 1 54.20 -3.41 -19.78
CA MET A 1 52.79 -3.52 -19.34
C MET A 1 52.71 -2.91 -17.96
N ASN A 2 52.21 -1.67 -17.86
CA ASN A 2 52.04 -0.95 -16.60
C ASN A 2 50.54 -0.95 -16.27
N PHE A 3 50.16 -1.51 -15.13
CA PHE A 3 48.81 -1.38 -14.57
C PHE A 3 48.78 -0.10 -13.72
N GLY A 4 48.20 0.95 -14.30
CA GLY A 4 47.97 2.23 -13.62
C GLY A 4 46.72 2.19 -12.74
N ASP A 5 46.90 2.71 -11.53
CA ASP A 5 46.01 3.62 -10.80
C ASP A 5 44.57 3.18 -10.49
N PHE A 6 44.41 2.68 -9.26
CA PHE A 6 43.16 2.70 -8.52
C PHE A 6 42.83 4.14 -8.11
N VAL A 7 41.74 4.69 -8.64
CA VAL A 7 41.14 5.95 -8.17
C VAL A 7 40.02 5.62 -7.17
N PRO A 8 39.97 6.22 -5.98
CA PRO A 8 38.87 5.99 -5.04
C PRO A 8 37.60 6.69 -5.53
N VAL A 9 36.53 5.91 -5.75
CA VAL A 9 35.19 6.43 -5.99
C VAL A 9 34.74 7.19 -4.74
N GLN A 10 34.57 8.50 -4.89
CA GLN A 10 33.93 9.35 -3.89
C GLN A 10 32.46 8.95 -3.77
N VAL A 11 32.04 8.67 -2.53
CA VAL A 11 30.63 8.50 -2.16
C VAL A 11 29.96 9.86 -2.33
N VAL A 12 29.25 10.03 -3.45
CA VAL A 12 28.40 11.19 -3.69
C VAL A 12 27.25 11.14 -2.69
N GLY A 13 27.06 12.27 -1.99
CA GLY A 13 26.12 12.45 -0.90
C GLY A 13 24.70 12.01 -1.22
N ALA A 14 24.02 11.54 -0.19
CA ALA A 14 22.62 11.14 -0.19
C ALA A 14 21.73 12.19 -0.87
N PRO A 15 20.80 11.79 -1.75
CA PRO A 15 19.80 12.72 -2.25
C PRO A 15 18.83 13.08 -1.11
N GLU A 16 18.85 14.37 -0.82
CA GLU A 16 17.95 15.13 0.04
C GLU A 16 16.48 14.72 -0.21
N ARG A 17 15.85 14.15 0.83
CA ARG A 17 14.50 13.57 0.80
C ARG A 17 13.39 14.55 0.39
N ASP A 18 13.67 15.85 0.39
CA ASP A 18 12.71 16.91 0.01
C ASP A 18 12.56 17.12 -1.50
N ALA A 19 13.50 16.65 -2.34
CA ALA A 19 13.43 16.88 -3.79
C ALA A 19 12.49 15.91 -4.52
N ILE A 20 12.23 14.73 -3.96
CA ILE A 20 11.39 13.69 -4.60
C ILE A 20 9.89 14.05 -4.48
N LEU A 21 9.49 14.81 -3.47
CA LEU A 21 8.09 15.18 -3.25
C LEU A 21 7.61 16.35 -4.12
N ARG A 22 8.49 17.15 -4.75
CA ARG A 22 8.09 18.33 -5.55
C ARG A 22 8.03 18.11 -7.06
N THR A 23 8.55 17.00 -7.57
CA THR A 23 8.58 16.73 -9.03
C THR A 23 7.37 15.92 -9.52
N GLN A 24 6.38 15.66 -8.65
CA GLN A 24 5.09 15.06 -9.06
C GLN A 24 4.06 16.08 -9.56
N GLY A 25 4.39 17.37 -9.54
CA GLY A 25 3.55 18.40 -10.11
C GLY A 25 3.86 18.62 -11.58
N ARG A 26 2.93 18.22 -12.44
CA ARG A 26 2.77 18.73 -13.82
C ARG A 26 3.79 18.17 -14.82
N LEU A 27 3.42 17.05 -15.45
CA LEU A 27 3.44 16.80 -16.90
C LEU A 27 3.15 15.32 -17.13
N ILE A 28 1.88 14.98 -17.40
CA ILE A 28 1.39 14.08 -18.47
C ILE A 28 -0.14 14.15 -18.43
N SER A 29 -0.69 14.59 -19.57
CA SER A 29 -2.10 14.70 -19.99
C SER A 29 -3.09 13.77 -19.30
N SER A 30 -4.20 14.27 -18.74
CA SER A 30 -5.33 14.94 -19.41
C SER A 30 -6.21 14.04 -20.30
N ASP A 31 -6.42 12.77 -19.91
CA ASP A 31 -7.55 11.95 -20.39
C ASP A 31 -8.27 11.16 -19.26
N PHE A 32 -7.82 11.26 -18.00
CA PHE A 32 -8.38 10.48 -16.87
C PHE A 32 -9.28 11.29 -15.90
N ASP A 33 -9.68 12.50 -16.29
CA ASP A 33 -10.06 13.55 -15.34
C ASP A 33 -11.54 13.97 -15.33
N MET A 34 -12.45 13.08 -15.77
CA MET A 34 -13.90 13.27 -15.57
C MET A 34 -14.59 12.03 -14.98
N ALA A 35 -13.84 10.94 -14.76
CA ALA A 35 -14.32 9.64 -14.26
C ALA A 35 -13.46 9.08 -13.11
N ALA A 36 -12.63 9.91 -12.47
CA ALA A 36 -11.69 9.46 -11.44
C ALA A 36 -12.40 8.80 -10.23
N ASP A 37 -13.56 9.33 -9.85
CA ASP A 37 -14.40 8.74 -8.79
C ASP A 37 -15.05 7.42 -9.24
N SER A 38 -15.56 7.37 -10.48
CA SER A 38 -16.19 6.18 -11.05
C SER A 38 -15.21 5.02 -11.24
N GLY A 39 -13.98 5.32 -11.67
CA GLY A 39 -12.92 4.34 -11.86
C GLY A 39 -12.39 3.77 -10.54
N HIS A 40 -12.28 4.61 -9.52
CA HIS A 40 -11.92 4.18 -8.16
C HIS A 40 -12.99 3.26 -7.57
N GLU A 41 -14.26 3.68 -7.61
CA GLU A 41 -15.38 2.86 -7.13
C GLU A 41 -15.49 1.52 -7.85
N GLU A 42 -15.28 1.48 -9.16
CA GLU A 42 -15.33 0.24 -9.93
C GLU A 42 -14.15 -0.68 -9.58
N LEU A 43 -12.94 -0.12 -9.37
CA LEU A 43 -11.79 -0.88 -8.90
C LEU A 43 -12.07 -1.51 -7.52
N VAL A 44 -12.58 -0.72 -6.57
CA VAL A 44 -12.92 -1.18 -5.22
C VAL A 44 -13.93 -2.33 -5.29
N LYS A 45 -15.02 -2.16 -6.04
CA LYS A 45 -16.05 -3.20 -6.23
C LYS A 45 -15.48 -4.46 -6.86
N THR A 46 -14.62 -4.32 -7.87
CA THR A 46 -13.98 -5.44 -8.55
C THR A 46 -13.05 -6.21 -7.62
N VAL A 47 -12.25 -5.50 -6.80
CA VAL A 47 -11.38 -6.12 -5.79
C VAL A 47 -12.21 -6.85 -4.73
N VAL A 48 -13.26 -6.21 -4.20
CA VAL A 48 -14.19 -6.84 -3.23
C VAL A 48 -14.82 -8.12 -3.80
N ALA A 49 -15.33 -8.05 -5.03
CA ALA A 49 -15.92 -9.21 -5.70
C ALA A 49 -14.89 -10.34 -5.89
N SER A 50 -13.65 -10.01 -6.25
CA SER A 50 -12.57 -10.98 -6.42
C SER A 50 -12.20 -11.64 -5.09
N PHE A 51 -12.09 -10.86 -4.02
CA PHE A 51 -11.82 -11.36 -2.67
C PHE A 51 -12.93 -12.28 -2.16
N ARG A 52 -14.20 -11.94 -2.42
CA ARG A 52 -15.35 -12.81 -2.10
C ARG A 52 -15.34 -14.15 -2.84
N ARG A 53 -14.85 -14.17 -4.08
CA ARG A 53 -14.76 -15.38 -4.90
C ARG A 53 -13.61 -16.29 -4.50
N HIS A 54 -12.60 -15.76 -3.81
CA HIS A 54 -11.46 -16.54 -3.36
C HIS A 54 -11.74 -17.21 -2.00
N GLY A 55 -11.82 -18.54 -1.95
CA GLY A 55 -12.24 -19.30 -0.75
C GLY A 55 -11.52 -18.91 0.56
N HIS A 56 -10.18 -18.90 0.57
CA HIS A 56 -9.41 -18.54 1.78
C HIS A 56 -9.56 -17.07 2.18
N ILE A 57 -9.32 -16.14 1.26
CA ILE A 57 -9.44 -14.70 1.50
C ILE A 57 -10.86 -14.32 1.95
N CYS A 58 -11.88 -14.87 1.31
CA CYS A 58 -13.27 -14.67 1.69
C CYS A 58 -13.54 -15.08 3.15
N ASN A 59 -13.05 -16.25 3.56
CA ASN A 59 -13.20 -16.73 4.95
C ASN A 59 -12.51 -15.79 5.95
N VAL A 60 -11.26 -15.37 5.66
CA VAL A 60 -10.52 -14.47 6.55
C VAL A 60 -11.20 -13.11 6.66
N LEU A 61 -11.52 -12.48 5.52
CA LEU A 61 -12.16 -11.16 5.52
C LEU A 61 -13.54 -11.20 6.15
N THR A 62 -14.29 -12.28 5.95
CA THR A 62 -15.57 -12.51 6.65
C THR A 62 -15.35 -12.62 8.17
N HIS A 63 -14.29 -13.28 8.62
CA HIS A 63 -13.99 -13.41 10.05
C HIS A 63 -13.58 -12.06 10.68
N ILE A 64 -12.58 -11.38 10.11
CA ILE A 64 -12.05 -10.13 10.70
C ILE A 64 -13.02 -8.94 10.59
N SER A 65 -13.92 -8.96 9.61
CA SER A 65 -14.97 -7.94 9.48
C SER A 65 -16.21 -8.24 10.32
N GLY A 66 -16.30 -9.44 10.93
CA GLY A 66 -17.52 -9.89 11.61
C GLY A 66 -18.70 -9.99 10.64
N VAL A 67 -18.52 -10.70 9.52
CA VAL A 67 -19.44 -10.89 8.39
C VAL A 67 -19.86 -9.61 7.65
N ARG A 68 -19.32 -8.44 8.02
CA ARG A 68 -19.69 -7.13 7.47
C ARG A 68 -18.82 -6.71 6.30
N TRP A 69 -19.17 -7.20 5.12
CA TRP A 69 -18.48 -6.88 3.88
C TRP A 69 -18.61 -5.42 3.42
N ASP A 70 -19.62 -4.70 3.89
CA ASP A 70 -19.73 -3.25 3.72
C ASP A 70 -18.53 -2.52 4.37
N ARG A 71 -18.04 -3.04 5.50
CA ARG A 71 -16.83 -2.51 6.15
C ARG A 71 -15.57 -2.87 5.39
N VAL A 72 -15.51 -4.07 4.80
CA VAL A 72 -14.38 -4.48 3.94
C VAL A 72 -14.29 -3.58 2.71
N GLU A 73 -15.43 -3.29 2.07
CA GLU A 73 -15.47 -2.37 0.94
C GLU A 73 -15.04 -0.95 1.34
N LYS A 74 -15.53 -0.44 2.49
CA LYS A 74 -15.10 0.85 3.02
C LYS A 74 -13.59 0.89 3.30
N ALA A 75 -13.05 -0.16 3.91
CA ALA A 75 -11.62 -0.27 4.19
C ALA A 75 -10.80 -0.28 2.89
N LEU A 76 -11.21 -1.08 1.90
CA LEU A 76 -10.54 -1.12 0.59
C LEU A 76 -10.62 0.21 -0.16
N ARG A 77 -11.73 0.93 -0.04
CA ARG A 77 -11.87 2.28 -0.61
C ARG A 77 -10.82 3.24 -0.06
N ALA A 78 -10.54 3.20 1.24
CA ALA A 78 -9.50 4.01 1.86
C ALA A 78 -8.09 3.53 1.45
N ILE A 79 -7.84 2.21 1.48
CA ILE A 79 -6.52 1.65 1.14
C ILE A 79 -6.11 1.94 -0.31
N LEU A 80 -7.07 1.90 -1.23
CA LEU A 80 -6.80 2.08 -2.66
C LEU A 80 -6.79 3.55 -3.09
N ASP A 81 -7.16 4.48 -2.21
CA ASP A 81 -7.15 5.92 -2.49
C ASP A 81 -5.74 6.49 -2.24
N PRO A 82 -5.06 7.06 -3.27
CA PRO A 82 -3.74 7.66 -3.12
C PRO A 82 -3.68 8.89 -2.20
N GLN A 83 -4.84 9.47 -1.82
CA GLN A 83 -4.89 10.61 -0.92
C GLN A 83 -5.06 10.20 0.55
N THR A 84 -5.42 8.94 0.82
CA THR A 84 -5.60 8.45 2.18
C THR A 84 -4.24 8.27 2.87
N GLY A 85 -4.09 8.86 4.06
CA GLY A 85 -2.95 8.58 4.96
C GLY A 85 -3.29 7.59 6.07
N TRP A 86 -2.28 7.12 6.82
CA TRP A 86 -2.48 6.16 7.92
C TRP A 86 -3.51 6.59 8.99
N GLN A 87 -3.67 7.90 9.21
CA GLN A 87 -4.57 8.47 10.23
C GLN A 87 -6.06 8.24 9.92
N GLU A 88 -6.36 7.99 8.65
CA GLU A 88 -7.72 7.80 8.14
C GLU A 88 -8.12 6.32 8.07
N LEU A 89 -7.16 5.42 8.31
CA LEU A 89 -7.40 3.99 8.34
C LEU A 89 -8.11 3.61 9.64
N ASP A 90 -9.23 2.89 9.50
CA ASP A 90 -9.84 2.22 10.65
C ASP A 90 -9.09 0.90 10.97
N PRO A 91 -9.30 0.30 12.14
CA PRO A 91 -8.60 -0.93 12.52
C PRO A 91 -8.78 -2.10 11.55
N LEU A 92 -9.88 -2.16 10.79
CA LEU A 92 -10.07 -3.19 9.78
C LEU A 92 -9.18 -2.90 8.57
N ALA A 93 -9.08 -1.65 8.14
CA ALA A 93 -8.19 -1.23 7.07
C ALA A 93 -6.72 -1.49 7.42
N GLU A 94 -6.29 -1.16 8.65
CA GLU A 94 -4.94 -1.51 9.13
C GLU A 94 -4.66 -3.01 9.03
N ASN A 95 -5.58 -3.86 9.51
CA ASN A 95 -5.44 -5.31 9.42
C ASN A 95 -5.35 -5.80 7.96
N ILE A 96 -6.11 -5.20 7.05
CA ILE A 96 -6.05 -5.56 5.62
C ILE A 96 -4.70 -5.13 5.03
N VAL A 97 -4.19 -3.94 5.35
CA VAL A 97 -2.85 -3.50 4.92
C VAL A 97 -1.77 -4.45 5.43
N ASP A 98 -1.83 -4.89 6.69
CA ASP A 98 -0.91 -5.89 7.24
C ASP A 98 -0.95 -7.20 6.44
N LEU A 99 -2.14 -7.68 6.07
CA LEU A 99 -2.30 -8.88 5.23
C LEU A 99 -1.77 -8.70 3.80
N LEU A 100 -1.79 -7.48 3.27
CA LEU A 100 -1.30 -7.16 1.93
C LEU A 100 0.22 -6.96 1.89
N CYS A 101 0.87 -6.60 3.00
CA CYS A 101 2.28 -6.21 3.02
C CYS A 101 3.19 -7.10 3.86
N ALA A 102 2.77 -7.48 5.07
CA ALA A 102 3.66 -8.00 6.10
C ALA A 102 4.12 -9.45 5.90
N ASP A 103 3.64 -10.14 4.85
CA ASP A 103 3.84 -11.59 4.62
C ASP A 103 3.55 -12.44 5.88
N SER A 104 2.66 -11.91 6.74
CA SER A 104 2.42 -12.41 8.09
C SER A 104 1.50 -13.62 8.04
N GLY A 105 2.00 -14.73 8.59
CA GLY A 105 1.28 -16.00 8.63
C GLY A 105 0.94 -16.59 7.25
N VAL A 106 0.03 -17.55 7.24
CA VAL A 106 -0.40 -18.23 6.00
C VAL A 106 -1.23 -17.30 5.12
N THR A 107 -2.08 -16.46 5.73
CA THR A 107 -2.96 -15.58 4.97
C THR A 107 -2.21 -14.50 4.22
N GLY A 108 -1.22 -13.83 4.82
CA GLY A 108 -0.46 -12.78 4.12
C GLY A 108 0.23 -13.33 2.87
N ARG A 109 0.85 -14.52 2.99
CA ARG A 109 1.52 -15.22 1.87
C ARG A 109 0.57 -15.67 0.75
N ILE A 110 -0.73 -15.70 1.00
CA ILE A 110 -1.75 -15.99 -0.03
C ILE A 110 -2.30 -14.68 -0.59
N MET A 111 -2.64 -13.74 0.29
CA MET A 111 -3.39 -12.54 -0.07
C MET A 111 -2.54 -11.54 -0.86
N LYS A 112 -1.28 -11.33 -0.49
CA LYS A 112 -0.35 -10.43 -1.20
C LYS A 112 -0.13 -10.83 -2.67
N PRO A 113 0.36 -12.05 -3.00
CA PRO A 113 0.58 -12.42 -4.41
C PRO A 113 -0.72 -12.49 -5.21
N TYR A 114 -1.84 -12.86 -4.56
CA TYR A 114 -3.16 -12.81 -5.21
C TYR A 114 -3.55 -11.37 -5.57
N PHE A 115 -3.40 -10.43 -4.63
CA PHE A 115 -3.71 -9.02 -4.85
C PHE A 115 -2.82 -8.40 -5.93
N GLU A 116 -1.51 -8.67 -5.91
CA GLU A 116 -0.60 -8.18 -6.96
C GLU A 116 -0.96 -8.72 -8.35
N SER A 117 -1.32 -10.01 -8.44
CA SER A 117 -1.77 -10.63 -9.69
C SER A 117 -3.10 -10.04 -10.15
N LEU A 118 -4.01 -9.74 -9.22
CA LEU A 118 -5.29 -9.11 -9.52
C LEU A 118 -5.09 -7.70 -10.08
N LEU A 119 -4.24 -6.87 -9.45
CA LEU A 119 -3.94 -5.52 -9.96
C LEU A 119 -3.33 -5.58 -11.36
N ALA A 120 -2.40 -6.50 -11.60
CA ALA A 120 -1.78 -6.68 -12.92
C ALA A 120 -2.78 -7.13 -14.01
N ALA A 121 -3.84 -7.84 -13.63
CA ALA A 121 -4.89 -8.25 -14.55
C ALA A 121 -5.93 -7.15 -14.82
N LEU A 122 -6.16 -6.25 -13.85
CA LEU A 122 -7.21 -5.23 -13.92
C LEU A 122 -6.73 -3.87 -14.44
N LEU A 123 -5.45 -3.54 -14.24
CA LEU A 123 -4.95 -2.18 -14.42
C LEU A 123 -3.73 -2.13 -15.34
N PRO A 124 -3.50 -1.00 -16.05
CA PRO A 124 -2.23 -0.75 -16.71
C PRO A 124 -1.05 -0.85 -15.73
N PRO A 125 0.14 -1.28 -16.17
CA PRO A 125 1.29 -1.51 -15.29
C PRO A 125 1.65 -0.31 -14.40
N GLU A 126 1.52 0.90 -14.93
CA GLU A 126 1.83 2.15 -14.22
C GLU A 126 0.85 2.42 -13.09
N VAL A 127 -0.45 2.18 -13.34
CA VAL A 127 -1.50 2.37 -12.33
C VAL A 127 -1.41 1.28 -11.26
N ALA A 128 -1.20 0.01 -11.67
CA ALA A 128 -0.97 -1.09 -10.74
C ALA A 128 0.25 -0.83 -9.83
N ALA A 129 1.34 -0.30 -10.39
CA ALA A 129 2.52 0.08 -9.62
C ALA A 129 2.20 1.19 -8.60
N ARG A 130 1.46 2.23 -8.99
CA ARG A 130 1.06 3.32 -8.09
C ARG A 130 0.22 2.81 -6.92
N ILE A 131 -0.76 1.95 -7.17
CA ILE A 131 -1.58 1.36 -6.11
C ILE A 131 -0.72 0.49 -5.18
N ARG A 132 0.19 -0.33 -5.71
CA ARG A 132 1.11 -1.12 -4.86
C ARG A 132 1.98 -0.22 -3.98
N THR A 133 2.55 0.85 -4.56
CA THR A 133 3.33 1.82 -3.79
C THR A 133 2.51 2.47 -2.69
N GLN A 134 1.25 2.84 -2.95
CA GLN A 134 0.36 3.39 -1.93
C GLN A 134 0.16 2.42 -0.76
N VAL A 135 -0.14 1.16 -1.04
CA VAL A 135 -0.33 0.14 0.02
C VAL A 135 0.94 -0.05 0.85
N VAL A 136 2.13 -0.04 0.22
CA VAL A 136 3.42 -0.12 0.93
C VAL A 136 3.66 1.14 1.78
N CYS A 137 3.38 2.33 1.26
CA CYS A 137 3.52 3.57 2.03
C CYS A 137 2.62 3.57 3.28
N LEU A 138 1.36 3.17 3.14
CA LEU A 138 0.45 3.01 4.29
C LEU A 138 1.00 2.02 5.32
N PHE A 139 1.56 0.89 4.88
CA PHE A 139 2.17 -0.10 5.77
C PHE A 139 3.37 0.47 6.53
N ASP A 140 4.30 1.13 5.83
CA ASP A 140 5.49 1.72 6.45
C ASP A 140 5.12 2.82 7.46
N GLU A 141 4.10 3.63 7.14
CA GLU A 141 3.54 4.64 8.05
C GLU A 141 2.95 3.99 9.31
N LEU A 142 2.15 2.93 9.17
CA LEU A 142 1.59 2.20 10.31
C LEU A 142 2.68 1.60 11.20
N GLU A 143 3.70 0.98 10.59
CA GLU A 143 4.83 0.40 11.31
C GLU A 143 5.64 1.47 12.06
N PHE A 144 5.85 2.63 11.44
CA PHE A 144 6.48 3.77 12.11
C PHE A 144 5.69 4.22 13.34
N GLN A 145 4.37 4.41 13.19
CA GLN A 145 3.51 4.83 14.30
C GLN A 145 3.43 3.82 15.44
N ARG A 146 3.39 2.52 15.12
CA ARG A 146 3.43 1.45 16.11
C ARG A 146 4.73 1.52 16.93
N ARG A 147 5.88 1.68 16.27
CA ARG A 147 7.19 1.80 16.93
C ARG A 147 7.29 3.04 17.81
N GLU A 148 6.84 4.20 17.33
CA GLU A 148 6.84 5.43 18.12
C GLU A 148 5.94 5.32 19.35
N ARG A 149 4.76 4.69 19.22
CA ARG A 149 3.88 4.41 20.37
C ARG A 149 4.56 3.51 21.40
N PHE A 150 5.28 2.47 20.97
CA PHE A 150 6.04 1.60 21.87
C PHE A 150 7.18 2.34 22.57
N ARG A 151 7.86 3.26 21.87
CA ARG A 151 8.92 4.08 22.45
C ARG A 151 8.40 5.00 23.55
N LEU A 152 7.34 5.76 23.26
CA LEU A 152 6.74 6.69 24.22
C LEU A 152 6.17 5.96 25.45
N SER A 153 5.64 4.75 25.27
CA SER A 153 5.12 3.95 26.39
C SER A 153 6.22 3.49 27.35
N ARG A 154 7.47 3.33 26.87
CA ARG A 154 8.62 2.96 27.70
C ARG A 154 9.22 4.15 28.47
N GLU A 155 9.18 5.34 27.88
CA GLU A 155 9.71 6.57 28.53
C GLU A 155 8.81 7.09 29.66
N VAL A 156 7.55 6.63 29.75
CA VAL A 156 6.60 7.00 30.81
C VAL A 156 6.68 6.06 32.04
N GLU A 157 7.34 4.92 31.92
CA GLU A 157 7.51 3.94 33.01
C GLU A 157 8.84 4.08 33.79
N GLU A 158 9.73 4.99 33.38
CA GLU A 158 10.99 5.34 34.07
C GLU A 158 10.87 6.63 34.91
#